data_AF-A0A7Y9N7P7-F1
#
_entry.id   AF-A0A7Y9N7P7-F1
#
_cell.length_a   1.000
_cell.length_b   1.000
_cell.length_c   1.000
_cell.angle_alpha   90.00
_cell.angle_beta   90.00
_cell.angle_gamma   90.00
#
_symmetry.space_group_name_H-M   'P 1'
#
loop_
_entity.id
_entity.type
_entity.pdbx_description
1 polymer ?
#
loop_
_entity_poly.entity_id
_entity_poly.type
_entity_poly.pdbx_seq_one_letter_code
_entity_poly.pdbx_strand_id
1 'polypeptide(L)'
;MNFRRFSIWSAGAVLAIFVAYASYVIVNQVRAPSARSPSFPWHTATSEANFAYAGFAARRARDPQASVGARELRLAQQAYRVEPLSSAALGLIIVSKEDKSPVGTRRKLLGLAGKLSRRSSLITSASIEAAALEDDQNLFFNWLSRAVLTDSRLRASYVGAMAEATARNGAVEALLPVLGSKPSWAKYYWAAVASRAPSLANAATLRVAVSRPPWNQAEIMDTDYALAWRLVGAGQFDNARQLARMFEKSAPNISSTNNLLVNGNFARQPLLPPLDWALATSGHLGSSIDAKGKRLTISAIAGAFGNAARQLIDLEPGNYRVAWTIEANEAIGDDSLSVNLACAEKGVPNIAIPQMNLAMGTHHQDIVVPTGDCRWYWFSIDAHVPDDSAGFDAFLSKLSLTRLR
;
A
#
# COMPACT_ATOMS: atom_id res chain seq x y z
N MET A 1 -62.25 -27.46 -35.81
CA MET A 1 -61.08 -26.61 -35.45
C MET A 1 -60.71 -26.90 -34.00
N ASN A 2 -59.43 -27.18 -33.73
CA ASN A 2 -58.95 -28.08 -32.67
C ASN A 2 -59.09 -27.58 -31.21
N PHE A 3 -60.09 -28.10 -30.48
CA PHE A 3 -60.20 -27.96 -29.01
C PHE A 3 -58.91 -28.35 -28.28
N ARG A 4 -58.22 -29.38 -28.80
CA ARG A 4 -56.94 -29.87 -28.28
C ARG A 4 -55.79 -28.88 -28.42
N ARG A 5 -55.78 -28.04 -29.47
CA ARG A 5 -54.79 -26.96 -29.61
C ARG A 5 -55.08 -25.83 -28.63
N PHE A 6 -56.35 -25.49 -28.43
CA PHE A 6 -56.75 -24.45 -27.49
C PHE A 6 -56.38 -24.81 -26.04
N SER A 7 -56.58 -26.06 -25.61
CA SER A 7 -56.16 -26.54 -24.27
C SER A 7 -54.64 -26.51 -24.06
N ILE A 8 -53.85 -26.83 -25.10
CA ILE A 8 -52.38 -26.79 -25.00
C ILE A 8 -51.87 -25.35 -24.87
N TRP A 9 -52.43 -24.42 -25.66
CA TRP A 9 -52.04 -23.00 -25.60
C TRP A 9 -52.48 -22.33 -24.29
N SER A 10 -53.66 -22.66 -23.76
CA SER A 10 -54.11 -22.14 -22.47
C SER A 10 -53.31 -22.71 -21.30
N ALA A 11 -52.97 -24.01 -21.31
CA ALA A 11 -52.06 -24.58 -20.31
C ALA A 11 -50.67 -23.93 -20.36
N GLY A 12 -50.13 -23.69 -21.56
CA GLY A 12 -48.86 -22.99 -21.75
C GLY A 12 -48.87 -21.54 -21.23
N ALA A 13 -49.94 -20.80 -21.48
CA ALA A 13 -50.10 -19.43 -20.98
C ALA A 13 -50.17 -19.38 -19.44
N VAL A 14 -50.91 -20.30 -18.81
CA VAL A 14 -50.99 -20.41 -17.35
C VAL A 14 -49.62 -20.72 -16.75
N LEU A 15 -48.86 -21.65 -17.35
CA LEU A 15 -47.50 -21.98 -16.91
C LEU A 15 -46.53 -20.80 -17.06
N ALA A 16 -46.61 -20.05 -18.17
CA ALA A 16 -45.77 -18.87 -18.38
C ALA A 16 -46.07 -17.76 -17.35
N ILE A 17 -47.35 -17.50 -17.06
CA ILE A 17 -47.76 -16.55 -16.02
C ILE A 17 -47.28 -17.02 -14.65
N PHE A 18 -47.39 -18.32 -14.35
CA PHE A 18 -46.90 -18.89 -13.10
C PHE A 18 -45.37 -18.74 -12.95
N VAL A 19 -44.60 -19.04 -14.00
CA VAL A 19 -43.12 -18.89 -13.98
C VAL A 19 -42.72 -17.42 -13.89
N ALA A 20 -43.39 -16.52 -14.60
CA ALA A 20 -43.14 -15.08 -14.53
C ALA A 20 -43.45 -14.53 -13.14
N TYR A 21 -44.56 -14.97 -12.53
CA TYR A 21 -44.95 -14.57 -11.18
C TYR A 21 -44.01 -15.16 -10.12
N ALA A 22 -43.62 -16.43 -10.23
CA ALA A 22 -42.62 -17.05 -9.35
C ALA A 22 -41.26 -16.34 -9.46
N SER A 23 -40.83 -15.99 -10.67
CA SER A 23 -39.60 -15.24 -10.91
C SER A 23 -39.69 -13.83 -10.33
N TYR A 24 -40.82 -13.14 -10.49
CA TYR A 24 -41.09 -11.84 -9.89
C TYR A 24 -41.02 -11.89 -8.36
N VAL A 25 -41.63 -12.91 -7.75
CA VAL A 25 -41.59 -13.13 -6.30
C VAL A 25 -40.15 -13.40 -5.84
N ILE A 26 -39.39 -14.28 -6.50
CA ILE A 26 -37.99 -14.58 -6.14
C ILE A 26 -37.11 -13.33 -6.24
N VAL A 27 -37.25 -12.55 -7.32
CA VAL A 27 -36.49 -11.31 -7.51
C VAL A 27 -36.84 -10.27 -6.45
N ASN A 28 -38.12 -10.13 -6.10
CA ASN A 28 -38.57 -9.18 -5.07
C ASN A 28 -38.30 -9.65 -3.64
N GLN A 29 -38.20 -10.96 -3.39
CA GLN A 29 -37.72 -11.50 -2.11
C GLN A 29 -36.26 -11.08 -1.83
N VAL A 30 -35.46 -10.86 -2.87
CA VAL A 30 -34.07 -10.40 -2.75
C VAL A 30 -33.98 -8.87 -2.72
N ARG A 31 -34.82 -8.14 -3.48
CA ARG A 31 -34.72 -6.68 -3.63
C ARG A 31 -35.60 -5.85 -2.70
N ALA A 32 -36.79 -6.33 -2.33
CA ALA A 32 -37.78 -5.60 -1.55
C ALA A 32 -38.59 -6.55 -0.65
N PRO A 33 -37.97 -7.15 0.38
CA PRO A 33 -38.60 -8.20 1.19
C PRO A 33 -39.79 -7.69 2.04
N SER A 34 -40.00 -6.37 2.15
CA SER A 34 -41.17 -5.73 2.75
C SER A 34 -42.41 -5.67 1.83
N ALA A 35 -42.24 -5.76 0.51
CA ALA A 35 -43.33 -5.71 -0.47
C ALA A 35 -44.01 -7.08 -0.69
N ARG A 36 -44.07 -7.91 0.36
CA ARG A 36 -44.67 -9.25 0.29
C ARG A 36 -46.14 -9.17 -0.14
N SER A 37 -46.49 -9.94 -1.16
CA SER A 37 -47.87 -10.35 -1.38
C SER A 37 -48.14 -11.59 -0.51
N PRO A 38 -49.16 -11.57 0.39
CA PRO A 38 -49.45 -12.67 1.30
C PRO A 38 -50.04 -13.93 0.62
N SER A 39 -50.21 -13.93 -0.70
CA SER A 39 -50.99 -14.94 -1.43
C SER A 39 -50.19 -16.04 -2.15
N PHE A 40 -48.86 -16.10 -2.02
CA PHE A 40 -48.07 -17.17 -2.65
C PHE A 40 -47.70 -18.29 -1.66
N PRO A 41 -48.11 -19.56 -1.88
CA PRO A 41 -48.01 -20.64 -0.90
C PRO A 41 -46.58 -21.15 -0.64
N TRP A 42 -45.58 -20.63 -1.36
CA TRP A 42 -44.19 -21.07 -1.25
C TRP A 42 -43.45 -20.08 -0.35
N HIS A 43 -43.88 -20.04 0.91
CA HIS A 43 -43.13 -19.43 1.99
C HIS A 43 -41.87 -20.27 2.20
N THR A 44 -40.79 -19.91 1.52
CA THR A 44 -39.51 -20.54 1.80
C THR A 44 -38.95 -19.89 3.05
N ALA A 45 -38.57 -20.69 4.04
CA ALA A 45 -38.02 -20.21 5.29
C ALA A 45 -36.77 -19.31 5.06
N THR A 46 -36.11 -19.44 3.90
CA THR A 46 -35.06 -18.53 3.40
C THR A 46 -35.52 -17.08 3.21
N SER A 47 -36.76 -16.85 2.75
CA SER A 47 -37.33 -15.50 2.60
C SER A 47 -37.57 -14.81 3.94
N GLU A 48 -37.83 -15.59 5.00
CA GLU A 48 -37.98 -15.08 6.37
C GLU A 48 -36.63 -14.68 6.96
N ALA A 49 -35.60 -15.51 6.77
CA ALA A 49 -34.23 -15.15 7.16
C ALA A 49 -33.73 -13.91 6.40
N ASN A 50 -33.97 -13.80 5.10
CA ASN A 50 -33.57 -12.63 4.32
C ASN A 50 -34.29 -11.35 4.77
N PHE A 51 -35.58 -11.46 5.11
CA PHE A 51 -36.33 -10.33 5.69
C PHE A 51 -35.79 -9.92 7.06
N ALA A 52 -35.55 -10.89 7.95
CA ALA A 52 -34.94 -10.63 9.26
C ALA A 52 -33.56 -9.99 9.13
N TYR A 53 -32.75 -10.47 8.17
CA TYR A 53 -31.44 -9.93 7.87
C TYR A 53 -31.51 -8.49 7.34
N ALA A 54 -32.38 -8.21 6.37
CA ALA A 54 -32.57 -6.88 5.83
C ALA A 54 -33.03 -5.89 6.91
N GLY A 55 -33.95 -6.30 7.78
CA GLY A 55 -34.39 -5.52 8.94
C GLY A 55 -33.24 -5.21 9.89
N PHE A 56 -32.46 -6.23 10.27
CA PHE A 56 -31.28 -6.06 11.12
C PHE A 56 -30.24 -5.14 10.49
N ALA A 57 -29.91 -5.34 9.21
CA ALA A 57 -28.94 -4.52 8.49
C ALA A 57 -29.37 -3.04 8.41
N ALA A 58 -30.67 -2.78 8.18
CA ALA A 58 -31.21 -1.42 8.18
C ALA A 58 -31.11 -0.75 9.56
N ARG A 59 -31.31 -1.50 10.65
CA ARG A 59 -31.09 -1.02 12.01
C ARG A 59 -29.62 -0.73 12.27
N ARG A 60 -28.73 -1.66 11.89
CA ARG A 60 -27.29 -1.52 12.10
C ARG A 60 -26.65 -0.39 11.28
N ALA A 61 -27.25 -0.03 10.14
CA ALA A 61 -26.86 1.15 9.37
C ALA A 61 -27.17 2.48 10.07
N ARG A 62 -28.17 2.51 10.97
CA ARG A 62 -28.53 3.69 11.77
C ARG A 62 -27.86 3.69 13.14
N ASP A 63 -27.71 2.51 13.73
CA ASP A 63 -27.08 2.27 15.02
C ASP A 63 -26.07 1.12 14.90
N PRO A 64 -24.75 1.42 14.81
CA PRO A 64 -23.71 0.40 14.70
C PRO A 64 -23.71 -0.63 15.84
N GLN A 65 -24.27 -0.29 17.01
CA GLN A 65 -24.33 -1.15 18.20
C GLN A 65 -25.64 -1.95 18.28
N ALA A 66 -26.51 -1.87 17.26
CA ALA A 66 -27.76 -2.62 17.23
C ALA A 66 -27.50 -4.13 17.34
N SER A 67 -28.18 -4.76 18.30
CA SER A 67 -28.19 -6.21 18.51
C SER A 67 -29.33 -6.90 17.75
N VAL A 68 -29.17 -8.19 17.49
CA VAL A 68 -30.20 -9.01 16.84
C VAL A 68 -31.42 -9.11 17.76
N GLY A 69 -32.58 -8.67 17.28
CA GLY A 69 -33.81 -8.69 18.08
C GLY A 69 -34.40 -10.09 18.21
N ALA A 70 -35.20 -10.34 19.24
CA ALA A 70 -35.82 -11.65 19.49
C ALA A 70 -36.65 -12.17 18.29
N ARG A 71 -37.36 -11.27 17.58
CA ARG A 71 -38.12 -11.62 16.37
C ARG A 71 -37.21 -12.05 15.22
N GLU A 72 -36.11 -11.32 15.00
CA GLU A 72 -35.14 -11.63 13.94
C GLU A 72 -34.46 -12.97 14.21
N LEU A 73 -34.07 -13.23 15.47
CA LEU A 73 -33.49 -14.50 15.89
C LEU A 73 -34.45 -15.67 15.69
N ARG A 74 -35.72 -15.52 16.07
CA ARG A 74 -36.73 -16.56 15.89
C ARG A 74 -36.92 -16.93 14.42
N LEU A 75 -37.01 -15.92 13.54
CA LEU A 75 -37.12 -16.14 12.09
C LEU A 75 -35.85 -16.82 11.53
N ALA A 76 -34.67 -16.42 11.99
CA ALA A 76 -33.42 -17.06 11.61
C ALA A 76 -33.34 -18.53 12.06
N GLN A 77 -33.78 -18.86 13.28
CA GLN A 77 -33.83 -20.23 13.78
C GLN A 77 -34.82 -21.12 13.02
N GLN A 78 -36.00 -20.59 12.70
CA GLN A 78 -36.99 -21.29 11.87
C GLN A 78 -36.42 -21.55 10.47
N ALA A 79 -35.80 -20.54 9.87
CA ALA A 79 -35.13 -20.66 8.58
C ALA A 79 -34.01 -21.69 8.58
N TYR A 80 -33.16 -21.70 9.61
CA TYR A 80 -32.05 -22.65 9.71
C TYR A 80 -32.50 -24.11 9.83
N ARG A 81 -33.64 -24.38 10.50
CA ARG A 81 -34.19 -25.74 10.62
C ARG A 81 -34.66 -26.31 9.29
N VAL A 82 -35.09 -25.43 8.37
CA VAL A 82 -35.59 -25.82 7.05
C VAL A 82 -34.47 -25.79 6.00
N GLU A 83 -33.59 -24.79 6.07
CA GLU A 83 -32.46 -24.59 5.15
C GLU A 83 -31.17 -24.31 5.94
N PRO A 84 -30.43 -25.36 6.33
CA PRO A 84 -29.20 -25.23 7.10
C PRO A 84 -28.08 -24.48 6.38
N LEU A 85 -28.13 -24.36 5.04
CA LEU A 85 -27.12 -23.66 4.24
C LEU A 85 -27.46 -22.16 4.05
N SER A 86 -28.52 -21.66 4.67
CA SER A 86 -28.90 -20.25 4.61
C SER A 86 -27.90 -19.37 5.35
N SER A 87 -27.07 -18.64 4.59
CA SER A 87 -26.07 -17.72 5.16
C SER A 87 -26.67 -16.55 5.95
N ALA A 88 -27.89 -16.12 5.61
CA ALA A 88 -28.61 -15.08 6.35
C ALA A 88 -29.09 -15.60 7.72
N ALA A 89 -29.65 -16.81 7.75
CA ALA A 89 -30.09 -17.45 8.98
C ALA A 89 -28.91 -17.72 9.92
N LEU A 90 -27.87 -18.37 9.41
CA LEU A 90 -26.64 -18.65 10.15
C LEU A 90 -25.99 -17.38 10.67
N GLY A 91 -25.88 -16.36 9.84
CA GLY A 91 -25.30 -15.08 10.23
C GLY A 91 -26.00 -14.45 11.43
N LEU A 92 -27.34 -14.33 11.39
CA LEU A 92 -28.12 -13.79 12.50
C LEU A 92 -27.98 -14.64 13.78
N ILE A 93 -27.99 -15.97 13.65
CA ILE A 93 -27.77 -16.87 14.79
C ILE A 93 -26.38 -16.64 15.40
N ILE A 94 -25.34 -16.49 14.58
CA ILE A 94 -23.97 -16.28 15.04
C ILE A 94 -23.83 -14.93 15.74
N VAL A 95 -24.33 -13.86 15.15
CA VAL A 95 -24.24 -12.49 15.73
C VAL A 95 -25.09 -12.36 17.00
N SER A 96 -26.17 -13.14 17.13
CA SER A 96 -26.97 -13.16 18.36
C SER A 96 -26.28 -13.84 19.55
N LYS A 97 -25.15 -14.55 19.34
CA LYS A 97 -24.41 -15.19 20.43
C LYS A 97 -23.42 -14.19 21.03
N GLU A 98 -23.51 -13.98 22.34
CA GLU A 98 -22.53 -13.19 23.07
C GLU A 98 -21.14 -13.84 23.07
N ASP A 99 -20.10 -13.00 23.07
CA ASP A 99 -18.70 -13.41 23.16
C ASP A 99 -18.32 -14.04 24.51
N LYS A 100 -19.18 -13.93 25.52
CA LYS A 100 -18.94 -14.45 26.87
C LYS A 100 -19.14 -15.96 27.00
N SER A 101 -19.41 -16.68 25.91
CA SER A 101 -19.63 -18.13 25.98
C SER A 101 -18.31 -18.85 26.31
N PRO A 102 -18.24 -19.70 27.37
CA PRO A 102 -16.99 -20.24 27.93
C PRO A 102 -16.14 -21.15 27.02
N VAL A 103 -16.60 -21.41 25.79
CA VAL A 103 -15.93 -22.28 24.82
C VAL A 103 -16.21 -21.67 23.46
N GLY A 104 -15.18 -21.51 22.60
CA GLY A 104 -15.19 -20.88 21.27
C GLY A 104 -16.22 -21.41 20.26
N THR A 105 -17.50 -21.36 20.60
CA THR A 105 -18.65 -21.87 19.85
C THR A 105 -19.03 -20.86 18.78
N ARG A 106 -19.06 -19.56 19.13
CA ARG A 106 -19.19 -18.48 18.13
C ARG A 106 -18.05 -18.57 17.11
N ARG A 107 -16.81 -18.76 17.57
CA ARG A 107 -15.63 -18.94 16.70
C ARG A 107 -15.72 -20.18 15.80
N LYS A 108 -16.09 -21.35 16.34
CA LYS A 108 -16.32 -22.57 15.55
C LYS A 108 -17.41 -22.35 14.49
N LEU A 109 -18.50 -21.69 14.87
CA LEU A 109 -19.59 -21.37 13.94
C LEU A 109 -19.16 -20.37 12.87
N LEU A 110 -18.40 -19.33 13.20
CA LEU A 110 -17.81 -18.39 12.23
C LEU A 110 -16.89 -19.12 11.24
N GLY A 111 -16.05 -20.02 11.75
CA GLY A 111 -15.17 -20.85 10.91
C GLY A 111 -15.93 -21.77 9.95
N LEU A 112 -17.00 -22.42 10.41
CA LEU A 112 -17.86 -23.26 9.58
C LEU A 112 -18.67 -22.44 8.57
N ALA A 113 -19.29 -21.34 9.03
CA ALA A 113 -20.09 -20.45 8.20
C ALA A 113 -19.24 -19.77 7.11
N GLY A 114 -17.97 -19.49 7.41
CA GLY A 114 -16.98 -19.00 6.46
C GLY A 114 -16.62 -19.97 5.34
N LYS A 115 -16.68 -21.28 5.60
CA LYS A 115 -16.52 -22.31 4.57
C LYS A 115 -17.76 -22.39 3.67
N LEU A 116 -18.94 -22.12 4.24
CA LEU A 116 -20.21 -22.19 3.54
C LEU A 116 -20.45 -20.99 2.61
N SER A 117 -20.20 -19.77 3.10
CA SER A 117 -20.47 -18.55 2.32
C SER A 117 -19.31 -17.58 2.37
N ARG A 118 -18.77 -17.28 1.17
CA ARG A 118 -17.76 -16.25 0.98
C ARG A 118 -18.35 -14.83 0.84
N ARG A 119 -19.63 -14.71 0.47
CA ARG A 119 -20.29 -13.44 0.11
C ARG A 119 -21.20 -12.87 1.20
N SER A 120 -21.38 -13.56 2.32
CA SER A 120 -22.19 -13.05 3.43
C SER A 120 -21.43 -11.94 4.17
N SER A 121 -21.84 -10.69 3.98
CA SER A 121 -21.22 -9.53 4.63
C SER A 121 -21.27 -9.62 6.16
N LEU A 122 -22.32 -10.21 6.72
CA LEU A 122 -22.50 -10.33 8.18
C LEU A 122 -21.63 -11.42 8.81
N ILE A 123 -21.43 -12.55 8.11
CA ILE A 123 -20.46 -13.56 8.55
C ILE A 123 -19.04 -12.98 8.46
N THR A 124 -18.73 -12.28 7.36
CA THR A 124 -17.42 -11.65 7.16
C THR A 124 -17.15 -10.58 8.22
N SER A 125 -18.07 -9.65 8.47
CA SER A 125 -17.88 -8.59 9.48
C SER A 125 -17.74 -9.17 10.89
N ALA A 126 -18.59 -10.13 11.27
CA ALA A 126 -18.51 -10.79 12.56
C ALA A 126 -17.21 -11.60 12.73
N SER A 127 -16.66 -12.14 11.65
CA SER A 127 -15.38 -12.85 11.68
C SER A 127 -14.18 -11.91 11.82
N ILE A 128 -14.23 -10.74 11.17
CA ILE A 128 -13.22 -9.68 11.32
C ILE A 128 -13.21 -9.17 12.76
N GLU A 129 -14.39 -8.89 13.32
CA GLU A 129 -14.57 -8.42 14.70
C GLU A 129 -14.04 -9.45 15.70
N ALA A 130 -14.45 -10.72 15.57
CA ALA A 130 -13.97 -11.78 16.46
C ALA A 130 -12.44 -11.95 16.39
N ALA A 131 -11.85 -11.94 15.20
CA ALA A 131 -10.40 -12.04 15.05
C ALA A 131 -9.67 -10.83 15.65
N ALA A 132 -10.25 -9.62 15.57
CA ALA A 132 -9.70 -8.43 16.18
C ALA A 132 -9.77 -8.46 17.71
N LEU A 133 -10.86 -8.97 18.29
CA LEU A 133 -11.03 -9.12 19.75
C LEU A 133 -10.09 -10.18 20.35
N GLU A 134 -9.79 -11.24 19.58
CA GLU A 134 -8.87 -12.32 19.97
C GLU A 134 -7.39 -12.00 19.68
N ASP A 135 -7.09 -10.81 19.13
CA ASP A 135 -5.75 -10.41 18.65
C ASP A 135 -5.12 -11.39 17.63
N ASP A 136 -5.95 -12.15 16.90
CA ASP A 136 -5.50 -13.10 15.88
C ASP A 136 -5.31 -12.37 14.54
N GLN A 137 -4.10 -11.83 14.34
CA GLN A 137 -3.76 -11.07 13.13
C GLN A 137 -3.88 -11.94 11.86
N ASN A 138 -3.54 -13.22 11.92
CA ASN A 138 -3.63 -14.14 10.78
C ASN A 138 -5.08 -14.28 10.31
N LEU A 139 -6.00 -14.57 11.23
CA LEU A 139 -7.42 -14.65 10.89
C LEU A 139 -7.96 -13.29 10.44
N PHE A 140 -7.58 -12.21 11.12
CA PHE A 140 -8.04 -10.85 10.82
C PHE A 140 -7.72 -10.46 9.37
N PHE A 141 -6.45 -10.58 8.95
CA PHE A 141 -6.03 -10.20 7.61
C PHE A 141 -6.58 -11.15 6.53
N ASN A 142 -6.70 -12.44 6.82
CA ASN A 142 -7.34 -13.39 5.91
C ASN A 142 -8.81 -13.04 5.66
N TRP A 143 -9.54 -12.63 6.70
CA TRP A 143 -10.93 -12.21 6.58
C TRP A 143 -11.08 -10.90 5.82
N LEU A 144 -10.23 -9.90 6.08
CA LEU A 144 -10.21 -8.66 5.30
C LEU A 144 -9.88 -8.91 3.83
N SER A 145 -8.89 -9.75 3.53
CA SER A 145 -8.52 -10.13 2.15
C SER A 145 -9.71 -10.73 1.40
N ARG A 146 -10.44 -11.66 2.05
CA ARG A 146 -11.66 -12.25 1.49
C ARG A 146 -12.73 -11.18 1.26
N ALA A 147 -12.95 -10.28 2.22
CA ALA A 147 -13.93 -9.22 2.12
C ALA A 147 -13.67 -8.31 0.91
N VAL A 148 -12.41 -7.92 0.70
CA VAL A 148 -11.95 -7.07 -0.41
C VAL A 148 -12.23 -7.72 -1.79
N LEU A 149 -12.10 -9.04 -1.88
CA LEU A 149 -12.34 -9.79 -3.11
C LEU A 149 -13.84 -9.95 -3.43
N THR A 150 -14.70 -10.00 -2.40
CA THR A 150 -16.13 -10.29 -2.57
C THR A 150 -17.02 -9.06 -2.59
N ASP A 151 -16.58 -7.93 -2.01
CA ASP A 151 -17.33 -6.68 -1.97
C ASP A 151 -16.51 -5.54 -2.57
N SER A 152 -16.82 -5.20 -3.82
CA SER A 152 -16.15 -4.09 -4.52
C SER A 152 -16.52 -2.72 -3.97
N ARG A 153 -17.69 -2.56 -3.33
CA ARG A 153 -18.16 -1.27 -2.79
C ARG A 153 -17.41 -0.91 -1.52
N LEU A 154 -17.10 -1.91 -0.70
CA LEU A 154 -16.38 -1.73 0.57
C LEU A 154 -14.86 -1.94 0.45
N ARG A 155 -14.36 -2.27 -0.75
CA ARG A 155 -12.94 -2.51 -1.01
C ARG A 155 -12.04 -1.42 -0.44
N ALA A 156 -12.35 -0.15 -0.69
CA ALA A 156 -11.54 0.96 -0.21
C ALA A 156 -11.46 0.99 1.33
N SER A 157 -12.60 0.80 2.01
CA SER A 157 -12.67 0.77 3.47
C SER A 157 -11.88 -0.40 4.05
N TYR A 158 -12.00 -1.60 3.49
CA TYR A 158 -11.27 -2.77 3.98
C TYR A 158 -9.77 -2.69 3.71
N VAL A 159 -9.36 -2.17 2.54
CA VAL A 159 -7.94 -1.92 2.25
C VAL A 159 -7.38 -0.85 3.20
N GLY A 160 -8.15 0.20 3.50
CA GLY A 160 -7.77 1.21 4.49
C GLY A 160 -7.60 0.62 5.89
N ALA A 161 -8.55 -0.20 6.35
CA ALA A 161 -8.44 -0.90 7.63
C ALA A 161 -7.25 -1.85 7.67
N MET A 162 -6.95 -2.55 6.57
CA MET A 162 -5.77 -3.40 6.45
C MET A 162 -4.48 -2.60 6.58
N ALA A 163 -4.37 -1.48 5.86
CA ALA A 163 -3.21 -0.59 5.90
C ALA A 163 -2.98 0.04 7.29
N GLU A 164 -4.04 0.38 8.01
CA GLU A 164 -3.97 0.88 9.39
C GLU A 164 -3.51 -0.23 10.35
N ALA A 165 -4.08 -1.43 10.20
CA ALA A 165 -3.74 -2.58 11.04
C ALA A 165 -2.31 -3.09 10.79
N THR A 166 -1.65 -2.70 9.69
CA THR A 166 -0.24 -3.02 9.43
C THR A 166 0.69 -2.51 10.54
N ALA A 167 0.30 -1.50 11.32
CA ALA A 167 1.07 -1.01 12.47
C ALA A 167 1.11 -1.99 13.66
N ARG A 168 0.25 -3.02 13.69
CA ARG A 168 0.16 -3.98 14.79
C ARG A 168 1.34 -4.96 14.81
N ASN A 169 1.66 -5.46 15.99
CA ASN A 169 2.62 -6.57 16.16
C ASN A 169 2.09 -7.82 15.44
N GLY A 170 2.97 -8.57 14.77
CA GLY A 170 2.58 -9.77 14.03
C GLY A 170 1.91 -9.52 12.66
N ALA A 171 1.70 -8.25 12.29
CA ALA A 171 1.02 -7.92 11.03
C ALA A 171 1.83 -8.31 9.79
N VAL A 172 3.16 -8.22 9.87
CA VAL A 172 4.05 -8.58 8.75
C VAL A 172 3.90 -10.06 8.42
N GLU A 173 4.00 -10.93 9.43
CA GLU A 173 3.90 -12.38 9.32
C GLU A 173 2.51 -12.79 8.78
N ALA A 174 1.46 -12.13 9.26
CA ALA A 174 0.09 -12.40 8.87
C ALA A 174 -0.27 -11.90 7.46
N LEU A 175 0.27 -10.75 7.04
CA LEU A 175 0.03 -10.18 5.72
C LEU A 175 0.90 -10.81 4.63
N LEU A 176 2.07 -11.35 4.98
CA LEU A 176 3.00 -11.93 4.03
C LEU A 176 2.35 -12.99 3.11
N PRO A 177 1.64 -14.02 3.60
CA PRO A 177 0.97 -14.97 2.72
C PRO A 177 -0.19 -14.37 1.93
N VAL A 178 -0.84 -13.33 2.47
CA VAL A 178 -1.96 -12.65 1.81
C VAL A 178 -1.47 -11.85 0.60
N LEU A 179 -0.48 -10.97 0.80
CA LEU A 179 0.06 -10.11 -0.26
C LEU A 179 1.08 -10.81 -1.15
N GLY A 180 1.76 -11.82 -0.63
CA GLY A 180 2.71 -12.64 -1.37
C GLY A 180 2.07 -13.29 -2.60
N SER A 181 0.79 -13.67 -2.52
CA SER A 181 0.00 -14.18 -3.65
C SER A 181 -0.30 -13.15 -4.75
N LYS A 182 0.15 -11.89 -4.59
CA LYS A 182 -0.07 -10.74 -5.49
C LYS A 182 -1.55 -10.58 -5.88
N PRO A 183 -2.47 -10.45 -4.90
CA PRO A 183 -3.89 -10.30 -5.21
C PRO A 183 -4.13 -9.02 -6.03
N SER A 184 -5.19 -9.01 -6.85
CA SER A 184 -5.51 -7.90 -7.78
C SER A 184 -5.70 -6.54 -7.09
N TRP A 185 -5.98 -6.55 -5.78
CA TRP A 185 -6.13 -5.36 -4.96
C TRP A 185 -4.84 -4.89 -4.26
N ALA A 186 -3.73 -5.64 -4.35
CA ALA A 186 -2.48 -5.34 -3.64
C ALA A 186 -1.95 -3.93 -3.96
N LYS A 187 -2.11 -3.46 -5.20
CA LYS A 187 -1.72 -2.09 -5.59
C LYS A 187 -2.41 -1.00 -4.76
N TYR A 188 -3.69 -1.19 -4.40
CA TYR A 188 -4.42 -0.25 -3.57
C TYR A 188 -3.94 -0.31 -2.12
N TYR A 189 -3.57 -1.50 -1.64
CA TYR A 189 -2.97 -1.66 -0.32
C TYR A 189 -1.62 -0.95 -0.21
N TRP A 190 -0.72 -1.13 -1.18
CA TRP A 190 0.59 -0.48 -1.15
C TRP A 190 0.48 1.05 -1.19
N ALA A 191 -0.45 1.59 -1.97
CA ALA A 191 -0.74 3.02 -1.97
C ALA A 191 -1.32 3.49 -0.62
N ALA A 192 -2.25 2.72 -0.04
CA ALA A 192 -2.87 3.07 1.24
C ALA A 192 -1.87 3.02 2.40
N VAL A 193 -1.06 1.96 2.51
CA VAL A 193 -0.13 1.77 3.63
C VAL A 193 1.02 2.78 3.63
N ALA A 194 1.49 3.20 2.45
CA ALA A 194 2.51 4.24 2.34
C ALA A 194 2.04 5.61 2.89
N SER A 195 0.73 5.82 3.04
CA SER A 195 0.17 7.04 3.64
C SER A 195 -0.02 6.97 5.16
N ARG A 196 0.23 5.82 5.80
CA ARG A 196 0.00 5.58 7.23
C ARG A 196 1.30 5.62 8.00
N ALA A 197 1.58 6.75 8.66
CA ALA A 197 2.81 6.95 9.42
C ALA A 197 3.12 5.82 10.44
N PRO A 198 2.13 5.33 11.24
CA PRO A 198 2.37 4.24 12.18
C PRO A 198 2.73 2.90 11.50
N SER A 199 2.34 2.71 10.25
CA SER A 199 2.52 1.46 9.52
C SER A 199 3.79 1.40 8.68
N LEU A 200 4.54 2.51 8.54
CA LEU A 200 5.64 2.60 7.58
C LEU A 200 6.73 1.55 7.80
N ALA A 201 7.15 1.32 9.06
CA ALA A 201 8.20 0.35 9.40
C ALA A 201 7.80 -1.08 8.98
N ASN A 202 6.60 -1.49 9.37
CA ASN A 202 6.07 -2.81 9.04
C ASN A 202 5.78 -2.93 7.53
N ALA A 203 5.35 -1.86 6.87
CA ALA A 203 5.17 -1.83 5.42
C ALA A 203 6.49 -2.06 4.66
N ALA A 204 7.58 -1.41 5.10
CA ALA A 204 8.91 -1.61 4.53
C ALA A 204 9.38 -3.06 4.72
N THR A 205 9.25 -3.58 5.95
CA THR A 205 9.62 -4.96 6.28
C THR A 205 8.83 -5.97 5.44
N LEU A 206 7.52 -5.77 5.32
CA LEU A 206 6.63 -6.60 4.51
C LEU A 206 6.99 -6.53 3.03
N ARG A 207 7.32 -5.34 2.52
CA ARG A 207 7.75 -5.14 1.12
C ARG A 207 9.04 -5.89 0.80
N VAL A 208 9.99 -5.88 1.73
CA VAL A 208 11.24 -6.67 1.65
C VAL A 208 10.96 -8.17 1.77
N ALA A 209 9.98 -8.58 2.57
CA ALA A 209 9.63 -9.99 2.73
C ALA A 209 8.98 -10.58 1.46
N VAL A 210 8.06 -9.86 0.82
CA VAL A 210 7.40 -10.33 -0.42
C VAL A 210 8.33 -10.39 -1.63
N SER A 211 9.49 -9.72 -1.60
CA SER A 211 10.47 -9.80 -2.70
C SER A 211 11.36 -11.03 -2.65
N ARG A 212 11.37 -11.73 -1.51
CA ARG A 212 12.17 -12.95 -1.31
C ARG A 212 11.37 -14.20 -1.71
N PRO A 213 12.03 -15.36 -1.87
CA PRO A 213 11.34 -16.63 -2.02
C PRO A 213 10.37 -16.89 -0.85
N PRO A 214 9.20 -17.50 -1.10
CA PRO A 214 8.75 -18.06 -2.38
C PRO A 214 8.06 -17.06 -3.33
N TRP A 215 7.86 -15.81 -2.90
CA TRP A 215 6.99 -14.85 -3.59
C TRP A 215 7.67 -14.09 -4.73
N ASN A 216 8.98 -13.80 -4.59
CA ASN A 216 9.83 -13.21 -5.63
C ASN A 216 9.27 -11.91 -6.28
N GLN A 217 8.54 -11.09 -5.54
CA GLN A 217 8.04 -9.80 -6.02
C GLN A 217 9.13 -8.72 -6.00
N ALA A 218 10.16 -8.85 -6.85
CA ALA A 218 11.34 -7.98 -6.86
C ALA A 218 11.22 -6.74 -7.78
N GLU A 219 10.13 -6.62 -8.55
CA GLU A 219 9.85 -5.46 -9.40
C GLU A 219 9.63 -4.19 -8.55
N ILE A 220 10.22 -3.06 -8.95
CA ILE A 220 10.00 -1.74 -8.30
C ILE A 220 8.66 -1.17 -8.74
N MET A 221 7.87 -0.68 -7.78
CA MET A 221 6.57 -0.06 -8.01
C MET A 221 6.59 1.43 -7.66
N ASP A 222 5.71 2.24 -8.27
CA ASP A 222 5.52 3.66 -7.92
C ASP A 222 5.31 3.88 -6.41
N THR A 223 4.63 2.94 -5.75
CA THR A 223 4.38 2.95 -4.31
C THR A 223 5.65 2.76 -3.47
N ASP A 224 6.69 2.14 -4.02
CA ASP A 224 7.98 1.97 -3.33
C ASP A 224 8.70 3.31 -3.21
N TYR A 225 8.63 4.18 -4.23
CA TYR A 225 9.15 5.55 -4.17
C TYR A 225 8.44 6.36 -3.08
N ALA A 226 7.11 6.31 -3.06
CA ALA A 226 6.32 6.98 -2.04
C ALA A 226 6.67 6.46 -0.63
N LEU A 227 6.82 5.14 -0.47
CA LEU A 227 7.21 4.53 0.80
C LEU A 227 8.60 4.99 1.24
N ALA A 228 9.59 5.02 0.35
CA ALA A 228 10.95 5.48 0.65
C ALA A 228 10.96 6.93 1.14
N TRP A 229 10.31 7.85 0.43
CA TRP A 229 10.19 9.25 0.87
C TRP A 229 9.48 9.41 2.21
N ARG A 230 8.44 8.61 2.47
CA ARG A 230 7.69 8.67 3.73
C ARG A 230 8.50 8.13 4.90
N LEU A 231 9.26 7.05 4.71
CA LEU A 231 10.19 6.52 5.71
C LEU A 231 11.23 7.56 6.09
N VAL A 232 11.87 8.17 5.09
CA VAL A 232 12.89 9.22 5.29
C VAL A 232 12.28 10.45 5.99
N GLY A 233 11.11 10.92 5.55
CA GLY A 233 10.41 12.04 6.20
C GLY A 233 10.00 11.77 7.66
N ALA A 234 9.74 10.50 7.99
CA ALA A 234 9.44 10.01 9.33
C ALA A 234 10.70 9.70 10.18
N GLY A 235 11.91 9.90 9.65
CA GLY A 235 13.17 9.58 10.34
C GLY A 235 13.49 8.07 10.41
N GLN A 236 12.76 7.23 9.69
CA GLN A 236 12.97 5.78 9.65
C GLN A 236 14.01 5.40 8.57
N PHE A 237 15.21 5.97 8.68
CA PHE A 237 16.24 5.86 7.64
C PHE A 237 16.75 4.43 7.43
N ASP A 238 16.92 3.66 8.52
CA ASP A 238 17.35 2.26 8.44
C ASP A 238 16.35 1.39 7.65
N ASN A 239 15.06 1.57 7.89
CA ASN A 239 13.99 0.88 7.15
C ASN A 239 14.01 1.29 5.67
N ALA A 240 14.24 2.58 5.38
CA ALA A 240 14.35 3.07 4.01
C ALA A 240 15.57 2.46 3.29
N ARG A 241 16.71 2.34 3.96
CA ARG A 241 17.90 1.71 3.39
C ARG A 241 17.74 0.21 3.21
N GLN A 242 17.08 -0.47 4.14
CA GLN A 242 16.77 -1.89 3.99
C GLN A 242 15.89 -2.14 2.77
N LEU A 243 14.88 -1.29 2.55
CA LEU A 243 14.06 -1.31 1.34
C LEU A 243 14.92 -1.11 0.09
N ALA A 244 15.77 -0.08 0.02
CA ALA A 244 16.62 0.19 -1.15
C ALA A 244 17.58 -0.96 -1.50
N ARG A 245 18.21 -1.58 -0.49
CA ARG A 245 19.15 -2.70 -0.66
C ARG A 245 18.55 -3.91 -1.37
N MET A 246 17.23 -4.08 -1.36
CA MET A 246 16.59 -5.18 -2.09
C MET A 246 16.71 -5.04 -3.60
N PHE A 247 16.76 -3.80 -4.10
CA PHE A 247 16.83 -3.50 -5.53
C PHE A 247 18.27 -3.33 -6.01
N GLU A 248 19.18 -2.89 -5.14
CA GLU A 248 20.62 -2.78 -5.45
C GLU A 248 21.20 -4.13 -5.90
N LYS A 249 20.86 -5.24 -5.21
CA LYS A 249 21.38 -6.59 -5.54
C LYS A 249 20.98 -7.08 -6.93
N SER A 250 19.91 -6.55 -7.50
CA SER A 250 19.39 -6.92 -8.81
C SER A 250 19.87 -5.97 -9.91
N ALA A 251 20.59 -4.89 -9.57
CA ALA A 251 21.05 -3.90 -10.52
C ALA A 251 22.39 -4.31 -11.15
N PRO A 252 22.46 -4.52 -12.48
CA PRO A 252 23.73 -4.70 -13.17
C PRO A 252 24.51 -3.38 -13.09
N ASN A 253 25.79 -3.43 -12.68
CA ASN A 253 26.72 -2.29 -12.54
C ASN A 253 26.73 -1.57 -11.18
N ILE A 254 26.82 -2.30 -10.07
CA ILE A 254 27.29 -1.70 -8.80
C ILE A 254 28.77 -1.31 -8.99
N SER A 255 29.01 -0.01 -9.20
CA SER A 255 30.34 0.61 -9.25
C SER A 255 31.13 0.31 -7.96
N SER A 256 32.44 0.08 -8.12
CA SER A 256 33.50 -0.17 -7.13
C SER A 256 33.11 -0.26 -5.65
N THR A 257 33.52 -1.36 -5.00
CA THR A 257 33.27 -1.74 -3.58
C THR A 257 33.57 -0.67 -2.51
N ASN A 258 34.15 0.48 -2.86
CA ASN A 258 34.51 1.55 -1.94
C ASN A 258 33.72 2.86 -2.10
N ASN A 259 32.88 3.03 -3.14
CA ASN A 259 32.07 4.25 -3.30
C ASN A 259 30.79 4.17 -2.47
N LEU A 260 30.55 5.17 -1.63
CA LEU A 260 29.38 5.25 -0.75
C LEU A 260 28.14 5.82 -1.46
N LEU A 261 28.34 6.53 -2.58
CA LEU A 261 27.25 7.01 -3.43
C LEU A 261 26.70 5.88 -4.30
N VAL A 262 25.38 5.80 -4.38
CA VAL A 262 24.72 4.85 -5.28
C VAL A 262 24.72 5.46 -6.67
N ASN A 263 25.09 4.67 -7.68
CA ASN A 263 25.04 5.11 -9.08
C ASN A 263 25.84 6.42 -9.33
N GLY A 264 26.97 6.62 -8.64
CA GLY A 264 27.83 7.81 -8.81
C GLY A 264 28.57 7.90 -10.17
N ASN A 265 28.47 6.86 -11.00
CA ASN A 265 28.90 6.86 -12.40
C ASN A 265 27.73 7.07 -13.39
N PHE A 266 26.52 7.33 -12.87
CA PHE A 266 25.32 7.65 -13.64
C PHE A 266 25.00 6.64 -14.76
N ALA A 267 25.30 5.36 -14.54
CA ALA A 267 25.18 4.31 -15.54
C ALA A 267 23.74 3.80 -15.74
N ARG A 268 22.80 4.27 -14.92
CA ARG A 268 21.37 3.90 -14.98
C ARG A 268 20.49 5.02 -14.46
N GLN A 269 19.20 4.95 -14.76
CA GLN A 269 18.22 5.82 -14.11
C GLN A 269 18.15 5.53 -12.60
N PRO A 270 17.77 6.54 -11.77
CA PRO A 270 17.56 6.32 -10.35
C PRO A 270 16.46 5.28 -10.11
N LEU A 271 16.71 4.34 -9.19
CA LEU A 271 15.76 3.25 -8.91
C LEU A 271 14.85 3.55 -7.72
N LEU A 272 15.41 4.10 -6.64
CA LEU A 272 14.62 4.38 -5.43
C LEU A 272 15.10 5.65 -4.69
N PRO A 273 14.86 6.85 -5.25
CA PRO A 273 15.04 8.10 -4.53
C PRO A 273 14.29 8.14 -3.18
N PRO A 274 14.85 8.77 -2.13
CA PRO A 274 16.13 9.47 -2.11
C PRO A 274 17.33 8.59 -1.74
N LEU A 275 17.19 7.26 -1.68
CA LEU A 275 18.30 6.34 -1.38
C LEU A 275 19.18 6.11 -2.62
N ASP A 276 18.64 6.49 -3.78
CA ASP A 276 19.30 6.76 -5.06
C ASP A 276 19.11 8.25 -5.39
N TRP A 277 19.66 8.71 -6.51
CA TRP A 277 19.60 10.13 -6.91
C TRP A 277 18.16 10.64 -7.06
N ALA A 278 17.76 11.56 -6.17
CA ALA A 278 16.61 12.43 -6.37
C ALA A 278 17.03 13.63 -7.22
N LEU A 279 16.44 13.75 -8.41
CA LEU A 279 16.80 14.72 -9.43
C LEU A 279 15.84 15.92 -9.40
N ALA A 280 16.36 17.13 -9.61
CA ALA A 280 15.57 18.34 -9.78
C ALA A 280 14.76 18.31 -11.07
N THR A 281 13.51 18.77 -10.97
CA THR A 281 12.58 18.90 -12.11
C THR A 281 11.84 20.24 -12.08
N SER A 282 12.48 21.31 -11.55
CA SER A 282 11.86 22.63 -11.50
C SER A 282 12.06 23.36 -12.84
N GLY A 283 11.24 24.37 -13.13
CA GLY A 283 11.33 25.11 -14.39
C GLY A 283 12.63 25.92 -14.56
N HIS A 284 13.31 26.26 -13.46
CA HIS A 284 14.57 27.02 -13.47
C HIS A 284 15.81 26.15 -13.17
N LEU A 285 15.61 24.94 -12.63
CA LEU A 285 16.67 23.99 -12.32
C LEU A 285 16.20 22.57 -12.67
N GLY A 286 16.82 22.01 -13.70
CA GLY A 286 16.57 20.66 -14.16
C GLY A 286 17.80 19.78 -14.01
N SER A 287 17.58 18.50 -13.75
CA SER A 287 18.64 17.50 -13.86
C SER A 287 18.12 16.19 -14.41
N SER A 288 18.96 15.48 -15.14
CA SER A 288 18.61 14.18 -15.73
C SER A 288 19.85 13.30 -15.86
N ILE A 289 19.66 11.99 -15.77
CA ILE A 289 20.75 11.04 -16.03
C ILE A 289 20.63 10.54 -17.47
N ASP A 290 21.70 10.72 -18.25
CA ASP A 290 21.90 10.04 -19.52
C ASP A 290 22.68 8.74 -19.26
N ALA A 291 21.95 7.64 -19.08
CA ALA A 291 22.52 6.34 -18.77
C ALA A 291 23.45 5.79 -19.89
N LYS A 292 23.21 6.19 -21.15
CA LYS A 292 24.06 5.77 -22.28
C LYS A 292 25.38 6.52 -22.26
N GLY A 293 25.31 7.83 -22.02
CA GLY A 293 26.48 8.70 -21.85
C GLY A 293 27.16 8.58 -20.48
N LYS A 294 26.56 7.85 -19.53
CA LYS A 294 27.02 7.71 -18.13
C LYS A 294 27.29 9.05 -17.46
N ARG A 295 26.34 9.97 -17.61
CA ARG A 295 26.47 11.34 -17.10
C ARG A 295 25.19 11.86 -16.48
N LEU A 296 25.34 12.70 -15.46
CA LEU A 296 24.30 13.56 -14.92
C LEU A 296 24.39 14.91 -15.64
N THR A 297 23.30 15.30 -16.30
CA THR A 297 23.14 16.64 -16.85
C THR A 297 22.44 17.52 -15.82
N ILE A 298 22.98 18.72 -15.58
CA ILE A 298 22.37 19.76 -14.75
C ILE A 298 22.22 21.00 -15.62
N SER A 299 20.99 21.50 -15.72
CA SER A 299 20.65 22.71 -16.46
C SER A 299 20.07 23.72 -15.49
N ALA A 300 20.67 24.90 -15.43
CA ALA A 300 20.25 25.97 -14.53
C ALA A 300 20.23 27.30 -15.28
N ILE A 301 19.15 28.07 -15.12
CA ILE A 301 19.03 29.42 -15.72
C ILE A 301 19.40 30.50 -14.69
N ALA A 302 19.47 31.76 -15.13
CA ALA A 302 19.63 32.93 -14.25
C ALA A 302 18.69 32.88 -13.04
N GLY A 303 19.21 33.15 -11.84
CA GLY A 303 18.45 33.13 -10.59
C GLY A 303 18.06 31.74 -10.07
N ALA A 304 18.50 30.66 -10.72
CA ALA A 304 18.22 29.31 -10.26
C ALA A 304 18.92 29.01 -8.93
N PHE A 305 18.17 28.52 -7.96
CA PHE A 305 18.71 28.06 -6.68
C PHE A 305 18.08 26.72 -6.27
N GLY A 306 18.87 25.85 -5.62
CA GLY A 306 18.35 24.64 -4.99
C GLY A 306 19.20 23.40 -5.21
N ASN A 307 18.66 22.24 -4.85
CA ASN A 307 19.36 20.96 -5.00
C ASN A 307 19.13 20.44 -6.42
N ALA A 308 20.17 20.41 -7.25
CA ALA A 308 20.13 19.82 -8.59
C ALA A 308 19.96 18.29 -8.50
N ALA A 309 20.73 17.64 -7.64
CA ALA A 309 20.57 16.22 -7.35
C ALA A 309 20.92 15.94 -5.89
N ARG A 310 20.25 14.98 -5.26
CA ARG A 310 20.57 14.59 -3.87
C ARG A 310 20.36 13.12 -3.61
N GLN A 311 21.12 12.58 -2.66
CA GLN A 311 20.98 11.23 -2.15
C GLN A 311 21.12 11.23 -0.63
N LEU A 312 20.39 10.35 0.04
CA LEU A 312 20.56 10.04 1.46
C LEU A 312 21.62 8.93 1.62
N ILE A 313 22.63 9.19 2.45
CA ILE A 313 23.74 8.28 2.70
C ILE A 313 23.98 8.06 4.19
N ASP A 314 24.54 6.89 4.51
CA ASP A 314 24.93 6.46 5.86
C ASP A 314 26.44 6.70 5.99
N LEU A 315 26.85 7.58 6.91
CA LEU A 315 28.24 7.93 7.14
C LEU A 315 28.61 7.77 8.60
N GLU A 316 29.78 7.16 8.82
CA GLU A 316 30.43 7.15 10.12
C GLU A 316 31.35 8.38 10.25
N PRO A 317 31.72 8.79 11.47
CA PRO A 317 32.79 9.76 11.65
C PRO A 317 34.11 9.30 11.01
N GLY A 318 34.83 10.24 10.40
CA GLY A 318 36.14 9.97 9.79
C GLY A 318 36.48 10.84 8.60
N ASN A 319 37.59 10.48 7.95
CA ASN A 319 38.10 11.18 6.78
C ASN A 319 37.54 10.56 5.50
N TYR A 320 37.09 11.40 4.58
CA TYR A 320 36.53 10.99 3.30
C TYR A 320 37.12 11.82 2.16
N ARG A 321 37.09 11.25 0.97
CA ARG A 321 37.45 11.91 -0.28
C ARG A 321 36.23 11.96 -1.19
N VAL A 322 35.85 13.17 -1.57
CA VAL A 322 34.90 13.44 -2.64
C VAL A 322 35.68 13.68 -3.92
N ALA A 323 35.39 12.94 -4.98
CA ALA A 323 36.04 13.11 -6.28
C ALA A 323 35.00 13.19 -7.39
N TRP A 324 35.22 14.11 -8.33
CA TRP A 324 34.28 14.39 -9.42
C TRP A 324 34.98 14.67 -10.75
N THR A 325 34.22 14.49 -11.83
CA THR A 325 34.58 14.93 -13.17
C THR A 325 33.39 15.67 -13.76
N ILE A 326 33.58 16.95 -14.08
CA ILE A 326 32.55 17.84 -14.63
C ILE A 326 33.03 18.53 -15.91
N GLU A 327 32.17 18.55 -16.91
CA GLU A 327 32.31 19.29 -18.15
C GLU A 327 31.14 20.27 -18.27
N ALA A 328 31.31 21.36 -19.02
CA ALA A 328 30.26 22.34 -19.23
C ALA A 328 30.38 22.94 -20.63
N ASN A 329 29.26 23.36 -21.21
CA ASN A 329 29.26 24.04 -22.50
C ASN A 329 29.78 25.49 -22.38
N GLU A 330 29.59 26.09 -21.22
CA GLU A 330 29.98 27.46 -20.88
C GLU A 330 30.77 27.48 -19.57
N ALA A 331 31.49 28.56 -19.31
CA ALA A 331 32.19 28.71 -18.03
C ALA A 331 31.17 28.76 -16.89
N ILE A 332 31.25 27.79 -15.97
CA ILE A 332 30.46 27.80 -14.74
C ILE A 332 31.11 28.83 -13.81
N GLY A 333 30.32 29.79 -13.31
CA GLY A 333 30.81 30.77 -12.35
C GLY A 333 31.28 30.11 -11.05
N ASP A 334 32.24 30.74 -10.38
CA ASP A 334 32.68 30.29 -9.06
C ASP A 334 31.46 30.16 -8.13
N ASP A 335 31.42 29.11 -7.32
CA ASP A 335 30.33 28.76 -6.41
C ASP A 335 28.97 28.42 -7.06
N SER A 336 28.85 28.38 -8.40
CA SER A 336 27.55 28.14 -9.05
C SER A 336 27.06 26.70 -8.92
N LEU A 337 27.98 25.75 -8.74
CA LEU A 337 27.72 24.36 -8.40
C LEU A 337 28.58 23.95 -7.22
N SER A 338 27.97 23.23 -6.30
CA SER A 338 28.68 22.72 -5.13
C SER A 338 28.13 21.40 -4.63
N VAL A 339 28.93 20.70 -3.84
CA VAL A 339 28.49 19.57 -3.03
C VAL A 339 28.35 20.02 -1.59
N ASN A 340 27.23 19.62 -0.99
CA ASN A 340 26.93 19.87 0.41
C ASN A 340 26.59 18.56 1.12
N LEU A 341 26.99 18.49 2.39
CA LEU A 341 26.71 17.39 3.30
C LEU A 341 26.03 17.94 4.54
N ALA A 342 24.74 17.63 4.68
CA ALA A 342 23.92 18.11 5.80
C ALA A 342 23.33 16.94 6.58
N CYS A 343 23.29 17.04 7.91
CA CYS A 343 22.65 16.02 8.74
C CYS A 343 21.14 15.91 8.38
N ALA A 344 20.68 14.68 8.13
CA ALA A 344 19.28 14.40 7.81
C ALA A 344 18.42 14.14 9.06
N GLU A 345 19.05 13.88 10.19
CA GLU A 345 18.37 13.50 11.44
C GLU A 345 17.80 14.70 12.18
N LYS A 346 16.51 14.63 12.54
CA LYS A 346 15.83 15.72 13.25
C LYS A 346 16.27 15.76 14.71
N GLY A 347 16.57 16.95 15.21
CA GLY A 347 16.97 17.17 16.61
C GLY A 347 18.43 16.85 16.89
N VAL A 348 19.19 16.41 15.89
CA VAL A 348 20.65 16.27 15.98
C VAL A 348 21.31 17.58 15.53
N PRO A 349 22.25 18.16 16.30
CA PRO A 349 22.96 19.36 15.89
C PRO A 349 23.64 19.16 14.54
N ASN A 350 23.34 20.04 13.58
CA ASN A 350 24.00 20.02 12.29
C ASN A 350 25.39 20.66 12.43
N ILE A 351 26.43 19.83 12.55
CA ILE A 351 27.81 20.31 12.50
C ILE A 351 28.14 20.63 11.06
N ALA A 352 28.53 21.87 10.79
CA ALA A 352 28.80 22.34 9.44
C ALA A 352 29.98 21.59 8.82
N ILE A 353 29.73 20.88 7.72
CA ILE A 353 30.76 20.36 6.83
C ILE A 353 30.95 21.41 5.72
N PRO A 354 32.19 21.86 5.44
CA PRO A 354 32.42 22.84 4.40
C PRO A 354 31.86 22.40 3.05
N GLN A 355 31.14 23.31 2.40
CA GLN A 355 30.68 23.13 1.03
C GLN A 355 31.88 23.01 0.08
N MET A 356 31.75 22.16 -0.94
CA MET A 356 32.81 21.89 -1.91
C MET A 356 32.39 22.42 -3.28
N ASN A 357 33.12 23.38 -3.84
CA ASN A 357 32.78 23.94 -5.14
C ASN A 357 33.18 22.97 -6.26
N LEU A 358 32.24 22.71 -7.17
CA LEU A 358 32.44 21.80 -8.29
C LEU A 358 33.05 22.55 -9.48
N ALA A 359 34.37 22.69 -9.48
CA ALA A 359 35.12 23.25 -10.60
C ALA A 359 35.21 22.29 -11.79
N MET A 360 35.24 22.84 -13.01
CA MET A 360 35.42 22.12 -14.28
C MET A 360 36.69 21.26 -14.31
N GLY A 361 36.60 20.09 -14.95
CA GLY A 361 37.69 19.12 -15.04
C GLY A 361 37.55 17.98 -14.04
N THR A 362 38.67 17.31 -13.73
CA THR A 362 38.72 16.21 -12.76
C THR A 362 39.39 16.69 -11.49
N HIS A 363 38.66 16.64 -10.38
CA HIS A 363 39.11 17.15 -9.08
C HIS A 363 38.74 16.19 -7.94
N HIS A 364 39.33 16.46 -6.79
CA HIS A 364 38.95 15.84 -5.53
C HIS A 364 39.15 16.80 -4.37
N GLN A 365 38.40 16.57 -3.31
CA GLN A 365 38.53 17.29 -2.04
C GLN A 365 38.36 16.31 -0.89
N ASP A 366 39.24 16.45 0.10
CA ASP A 366 39.17 15.68 1.33
C ASP A 366 38.31 16.43 2.34
N ILE A 367 37.44 15.69 3.02
CA ILE A 367 36.51 16.21 4.02
C ILE A 367 36.58 15.36 5.30
N VAL A 368 36.23 15.98 6.42
CA VAL A 368 36.14 15.31 7.71
C VAL A 368 34.68 15.29 8.13
N VAL A 369 34.12 14.11 8.32
CA VAL A 369 32.84 13.93 8.99
C VAL A 369 33.13 13.94 10.50
N PRO A 370 32.65 14.96 11.22
CA PRO A 370 32.98 15.13 12.63
C PRO A 370 32.39 14.00 13.48
N THR A 371 32.99 13.74 14.63
CA THR A 371 32.36 12.91 15.66
C THR A 371 31.08 13.59 16.15
N GLY A 372 29.95 12.93 15.98
CA GLY A 372 28.65 13.41 16.42
C GLY A 372 27.61 12.30 16.36
N ASP A 373 26.39 12.62 16.76
CA ASP A 373 25.28 11.66 16.81
C ASP A 373 24.58 11.46 15.47
N CYS A 374 24.95 12.22 14.43
CA CYS A 374 24.35 12.11 13.11
C CYS A 374 25.00 10.98 12.32
N ARG A 375 24.19 10.02 11.87
CA ARG A 375 24.62 8.92 11.00
C ARG A 375 24.12 9.10 9.57
N TRP A 376 22.95 9.70 9.40
CA TRP A 376 22.33 9.91 8.09
C TRP A 376 22.57 11.31 7.56
N TYR A 377 23.16 11.41 6.37
CA TYR A 377 23.48 12.68 5.71
C TYR A 377 22.79 12.80 4.36
N TRP A 378 22.30 14.00 4.08
CA TRP A 378 21.99 14.45 2.74
C TRP A 378 23.29 14.80 2.02
N PHE A 379 23.62 14.04 1.00
CA PHE A 379 24.61 14.43 0.00
C PHE A 379 23.87 15.13 -1.14
N SER A 380 24.05 16.43 -1.30
CA SER A 380 23.41 17.21 -2.36
C SER A 380 24.42 17.86 -3.28
N ILE A 381 24.03 17.99 -4.54
CA ILE A 381 24.64 18.88 -5.52
C ILE A 381 23.74 20.10 -5.56
N ASP A 382 24.23 21.20 -5.03
CA ASP A 382 23.48 22.45 -4.95
C ASP A 382 23.89 23.37 -6.11
N ALA A 383 22.89 24.03 -6.70
CA ALA A 383 23.08 25.03 -7.74
C ALA A 383 22.68 26.40 -7.19
N HIS A 384 23.49 27.42 -7.49
CA HIS A 384 23.23 28.80 -7.15
C HIS A 384 23.71 29.69 -8.30
N VAL A 385 22.78 30.09 -9.17
CA VAL A 385 23.06 30.92 -10.33
C VAL A 385 22.62 32.35 -10.04
N PRO A 386 23.53 33.35 -10.11
CA PRO A 386 23.16 34.76 -9.99
C PRO A 386 22.12 35.20 -11.03
N ASP A 387 21.34 36.24 -10.71
CA ASP A 387 20.30 36.78 -11.60
C ASP A 387 20.87 37.40 -12.89
N ASP A 388 22.13 37.82 -12.87
CA ASP A 388 22.86 38.43 -13.99
C ASP A 388 23.68 37.43 -14.81
N SER A 389 23.59 36.13 -14.50
CA SER A 389 24.27 35.05 -15.22
C SER A 389 23.49 34.59 -16.46
N ALA A 390 24.18 34.05 -17.45
CA ALA A 390 23.57 33.40 -18.62
C ALA A 390 22.92 32.03 -18.29
N GLY A 391 23.16 31.49 -17.09
CA GLY A 391 22.86 30.10 -16.77
C GLY A 391 23.99 29.17 -17.22
N PHE A 392 23.79 27.86 -17.09
CA PHE A 392 24.74 26.86 -17.56
C PHE A 392 24.08 25.51 -17.83
N ASP A 393 24.76 24.72 -18.68
CA ASP A 393 24.59 23.28 -18.79
C ASP A 393 25.88 22.59 -18.36
N ALA A 394 25.78 21.77 -17.31
CA ALA A 394 26.87 21.01 -16.73
C ALA A 394 26.64 19.50 -16.88
N PHE A 395 27.72 18.76 -17.12
CA PHE A 395 27.74 17.32 -17.32
C PHE A 395 28.70 16.66 -16.33
N LEU A 396 28.16 15.99 -15.33
CA LEU A 396 28.93 15.20 -14.36
C LEU A 396 29.07 13.76 -14.88
N SER A 397 30.27 13.32 -15.22
CA SER A 397 30.52 11.94 -15.69
C SER A 397 30.94 10.99 -14.57
N LYS A 398 31.45 11.54 -13.46
CA LYS A 398 31.85 10.77 -12.28
C LYS A 398 31.64 11.59 -11.02
N LEU A 399 31.13 10.92 -10.00
CA LEU A 399 31.07 11.42 -8.63
C LEU A 399 31.23 10.28 -7.65
N SER A 400 32.11 10.46 -6.67
CA SER A 400 32.38 9.43 -5.68
C SER A 400 32.65 10.02 -4.32
N LEU A 401 32.22 9.31 -3.29
CA LEU A 401 32.53 9.56 -1.89
C LEU A 401 33.16 8.27 -1.35
N THR A 402 34.41 8.36 -0.91
CA THR A 402 35.17 7.20 -0.45
C THR A 402 35.78 7.48 0.92
N ARG A 403 35.79 6.49 1.81
CA ARG A 403 36.46 6.63 3.11
C ARG A 403 37.97 6.52 2.93
N LEU A 404 38.71 7.46 3.49
CA LEU A 404 40.17 7.41 3.58
C LEU A 404 40.55 6.51 4.76
N ARG A 405 41.52 5.61 4.53
CA ARG A 405 42.01 4.68 5.56
C ARG A 405 43.00 5.37 6.50
#